data_AF-A0A836W0T9-F1
#
_entry.id   AF-A0A836W0T9-F1
#
_cell.length_a   1.000
_cell.length_b   1.000
_cell.length_c   1.000
_cell.angle_alpha   90.00
_cell.angle_beta   90.00
_cell.angle_gamma   90.00
#
_symmetry.space_group_name_H-M   'P 1'
#
loop_
_entity.id
_entity.type
_entity.pdbx_description
1 polymer ?
#
loop_
_entity_poly.entity_id
_entity_poly.type
_entity_poly.pdbx_seq_one_letter_code
_entity_poly.pdbx_strand_id
1 'polypeptide(L)'
;ALGRLFALVENYPDLKANQNMLSLQEELTSTENKIAFARQAYNDAVMQYNTLRESFPQSIVANMGGFTEAQLFEIEEPEQREAPRVSFS
;
A
#
# COMPACT_ATOMS: atom_id res chain seq x y z
N ALA A 1 -4.46 -15.57 -0.68
CA ALA A 1 -5.77 -15.99 -1.21
C ALA A 1 -5.90 -15.73 -2.72
N LEU A 2 -5.55 -14.54 -3.22
CA LEU A 2 -5.61 -14.20 -4.65
C LEU A 2 -4.77 -15.12 -5.56
N GLY A 3 -3.61 -15.59 -5.11
CA GLY A 3 -2.78 -16.55 -5.87
C GLY A 3 -3.50 -17.85 -6.25
N ARG A 4 -4.49 -18.30 -5.48
CA ARG A 4 -5.28 -19.51 -5.81
C ARG A 4 -6.35 -19.22 -6.87
N LEU A 5 -6.90 -18.01 -6.88
CA LEU A 5 -7.83 -17.55 -7.91
C LEU A 5 -7.10 -17.48 -9.26
N PHE A 6 -5.87 -16.94 -9.26
CA PHE A 6 -5.06 -16.82 -10.48
C PHE A 6 -4.62 -18.17 -11.05
N ALA A 7 -4.24 -19.13 -10.20
CA ALA A 7 -3.93 -20.50 -10.63
C ALA A 7 -5.13 -21.22 -11.28
N LEU A 8 -6.36 -20.87 -10.89
CA LEU A 8 -7.58 -21.40 -11.52
C LEU A 8 -7.81 -20.76 -12.90
N VAL A 9 -7.57 -19.46 -13.06
CA VAL A 9 -7.82 -18.76 -14.35
C VAL A 9 -6.87 -19.23 -15.46
N GLU A 10 -5.61 -19.57 -15.16
CA GLU A 10 -4.69 -20.13 -16.16
C GLU A 10 -5.19 -21.46 -16.76
N ASN A 11 -5.95 -22.24 -15.98
CA ASN A 11 -6.51 -23.52 -16.41
C ASN A 11 -7.82 -23.36 -17.21
N TYR A 12 -8.41 -22.16 -17.27
CA TYR A 12 -9.70 -21.90 -17.92
C TYR A 12 -9.66 -20.61 -18.78
N PRO A 13 -9.19 -20.70 -20.04
CA PRO A 13 -9.09 -19.57 -20.97
C PRO A 13 -10.42 -18.83 -21.22
N ASP A 14 -11.54 -19.55 -21.13
CA ASP A 14 -12.87 -18.96 -21.30
C ASP A 14 -13.27 -18.01 -20.14
N LEU A 15 -12.78 -18.28 -18.92
CA LEU A 15 -12.99 -17.39 -17.76
C LEU A 15 -12.17 -16.10 -17.88
N LYS A 16 -11.00 -16.19 -18.52
CA LYS A 16 -10.12 -15.05 -18.81
C LYS A 16 -10.72 -14.09 -19.84
N ALA A 17 -11.44 -14.60 -20.84
CA ALA A 17 -12.14 -13.78 -21.84
C ALA A 17 -13.47 -13.21 -21.33
N ASN A 18 -13.89 -13.54 -20.10
CA ASN A 18 -15.13 -13.06 -19.52
C ASN A 18 -15.00 -11.58 -19.13
N GLN A 19 -15.92 -10.74 -19.62
CA GLN A 19 -15.98 -9.30 -19.31
C GLN A 19 -15.95 -8.99 -17.81
N ASN A 20 -16.53 -9.86 -16.97
CA ASN A 20 -16.52 -9.70 -15.51
C ASN A 20 -15.13 -9.89 -14.91
N MET A 21 -14.30 -10.78 -15.49
CA MET A 21 -12.94 -11.02 -15.03
C MET A 21 -12.01 -9.87 -15.39
N LEU A 22 -12.20 -9.24 -16.56
CA LEU A 22 -11.49 -8.01 -16.93
C LEU A 22 -11.84 -6.85 -15.99
N SER A 23 -13.12 -6.64 -15.68
CA SER A 23 -13.56 -5.62 -14.72
C SER A 23 -12.95 -5.83 -13.33
N LEU A 24 -12.91 -7.08 -12.85
CA LEU A 24 -12.32 -7.40 -11.55
C LEU A 24 -10.82 -7.09 -11.50
N GLN A 25 -10.08 -7.33 -12.59
CA GLN A 25 -8.66 -6.97 -12.66
C GLN A 25 -8.41 -5.48 -12.57
N GLU A 26 -9.21 -4.70 -13.28
CA GLU A 26 -9.11 -3.24 -13.27
C GLU A 26 -9.41 -2.70 -11.87
N GLU A 27 -10.45 -3.23 -11.21
CA GLU A 27 -10.77 -2.87 -9.83
C GLU A 27 -9.68 -3.26 -8.84
N LEU A 28 -9.09 -4.46 -8.98
CA LEU A 28 -7.96 -4.90 -8.16
C LEU A 28 -6.75 -3.99 -8.36
N THR A 29 -6.40 -3.69 -9.62
CA THR A 29 -5.28 -2.79 -9.95
C THR A 29 -5.53 -1.39 -9.38
N SER A 30 -6.75 -0.86 -9.52
CA SER A 30 -7.14 0.43 -8.94
C SER A 30 -7.04 0.42 -7.41
N THR A 31 -7.46 -0.68 -6.78
CA THR A 31 -7.40 -0.84 -5.32
C THR A 31 -5.97 -0.91 -4.82
N GLU A 32 -5.10 -1.68 -5.47
CA GLU A 32 -3.67 -1.73 -5.14
C GLU A 32 -2.98 -0.37 -5.30
N ASN A 33 -3.30 0.37 -6.35
CA ASN A 33 -2.80 1.73 -6.53
C ASN A 33 -3.26 2.67 -5.39
N LYS A 34 -4.51 2.56 -4.94
CA LYS A 34 -5.02 3.33 -3.79
C LYS A 34 -4.33 2.95 -2.50
N ILE A 35 -4.07 1.66 -2.28
CA ILE A 35 -3.34 1.18 -1.10
C ILE A 35 -1.91 1.74 -1.11
N ALA A 36 -1.22 1.69 -2.25
CA ALA A 36 0.11 2.26 -2.40
C ALA A 36 0.13 3.76 -2.08
N PHE A 37 -0.83 4.52 -2.63
CA PHE A 37 -0.96 5.95 -2.35
C PHE A 37 -1.24 6.23 -0.87
N ALA A 38 -2.16 5.48 -0.25
CA ALA A 38 -2.48 5.63 1.17
C ALA A 38 -1.27 5.35 2.07
N ARG A 39 -0.46 4.34 1.74
CA ARG A 39 0.79 4.04 2.45
C ARG A 39 1.79 5.18 2.34
N GLN A 40 1.98 5.72 1.13
CA GLN A 40 2.86 6.87 0.93
C GLN A 40 2.36 8.09 1.73
N ALA A 41 1.08 8.42 1.64
CA ALA A 41 0.48 9.54 2.38
C ALA A 41 0.64 9.39 3.90
N TYR A 42 0.49 8.17 4.44
CA TYR A 42 0.76 7.89 5.85
C TYR A 42 2.22 8.17 6.21
N ASN A 43 3.17 7.65 5.44
CA ASN A 43 4.60 7.86 5.68
C ASN A 43 5.00 9.33 5.58
N ASP A 44 4.46 10.05 4.60
CA ASP A 44 4.69 11.49 4.44
C ASP A 44 4.16 12.29 5.64
N ALA A 45 3.00 11.91 6.18
CA ALA A 45 2.42 12.54 7.37
C ALA A 45 3.25 12.25 8.63
N VAL A 46 3.70 11.00 8.80
CA VAL A 46 4.60 10.60 9.90
C VAL A 46 5.92 11.34 9.83
N MET A 47 6.52 11.45 8.64
CA MET A 47 7.76 12.22 8.45
C MET A 47 7.58 13.69 8.78
N GLN A 48 6.48 14.32 8.34
CA GLN A 48 6.18 15.71 8.67
C GLN A 48 6.01 15.89 10.18
N TYR A 49 5.26 15.00 10.84
CA TYR A 49 5.09 15.03 12.29
C TYR A 49 6.43 14.89 13.02
N ASN A 50 7.25 13.91 12.67
CA ASN A 50 8.55 13.68 13.31
C ASN A 50 9.50 14.88 13.08
N THR A 51 9.55 15.41 11.86
CA THR A 51 10.36 16.59 11.52
C THR A 51 9.93 17.81 12.33
N LEU A 52 8.62 18.06 12.45
CA LEU A 52 8.08 19.15 13.26
C LEU A 52 8.36 18.94 14.75
N ARG A 53 8.22 17.71 15.25
CA ARG A 53 8.53 17.34 16.64
C ARG A 53 9.99 17.62 16.97
N GLU A 54 10.90 17.41 16.03
CA GLU A 54 12.35 17.59 16.23
C GLU A 54 12.82 19.02 15.98
N SER A 55 12.02 19.83 15.29
CA SER A 55 12.33 21.23 15.00
C SER A 55 12.21 22.12 16.24
N PHE A 56 13.09 23.10 16.38
CA PHE A 56 12.97 24.13 17.41
C PHE A 56 11.91 25.18 17.02
N PRO A 57 11.07 25.66 17.95
CA PRO A 57 10.98 25.34 19.38
C PRO A 57 10.13 24.12 19.75
N GLN A 58 9.46 23.50 18.80
CA GLN A 58 8.49 22.41 18.99
C GLN A 58 9.08 21.22 19.75
N SER A 59 10.36 20.92 19.59
CA SER A 59 11.06 19.86 20.34
C SER A 59 11.04 20.06 21.85
N ILE A 60 11.03 21.31 22.34
CA ILE A 60 10.91 21.59 23.78
C ILE A 60 9.51 21.23 24.27
N VAL A 61 8.49 21.68 23.54
CA VAL A 61 7.08 21.39 23.87
C VAL A 61 6.79 19.89 23.74
N ALA A 62 7.36 19.23 22.73
CA ALA A 62 7.22 17.80 22.50
C ALA A 62 7.80 16.98 23.67
N ASN A 63 9.03 17.31 24.09
CA ASN A 63 9.68 16.64 25.23
C ASN A 63 8.95 16.89 26.55
N MET A 64 8.47 18.12 26.80
CA MET A 64 7.73 18.45 28.02
C MET A 64 6.32 17.84 28.04
N GLY A 65 5.67 17.73 26.87
CA GLY A 65 4.32 17.21 26.70
C GLY A 65 4.23 15.69 26.49
N GLY A 66 5.37 14.99 26.42
CA GLY A 66 5.42 13.53 26.23
C GLY A 66 5.06 13.07 24.81
N PHE A 67 5.19 13.92 23.79
CA PHE A 67 4.97 13.54 22.40
C PHE A 67 6.14 12.71 21.88
N THR A 68 5.88 11.46 21.52
CA THR A 68 6.89 10.51 21.03
C THR A 68 6.93 10.43 19.51
N GLU A 69 7.96 9.77 18.97
CA GLU A 69 8.08 9.49 17.55
C GLU A 69 6.96 8.60 17.03
N ALA A 70 6.43 8.95 15.86
CA ALA A 70 5.50 8.11 15.13
C ALA A 70 6.28 7.16 14.21
N GLN A 71 5.88 5.89 14.20
CA GLN A 71 6.54 4.87 13.39
C GLN A 71 6.06 4.92 11.94
N LEU A 72 7.02 4.83 11.01
CA LEU A 72 6.73 4.69 9.59
C LEU A 72 6.09 3.33 9.32
N PHE A 73 5.25 3.30 8.30
CA PHE A 73 4.74 2.05 7.74
C PHE A 73 5.84 1.47 6.84
N GLU A 74 6.70 0.68 7.44
CA GLU A 74 7.74 -0.08 6.75
C GLU A 74 7.18 -1.42 6.29
N ILE A 75 7.54 -1.78 5.05
CA ILE A 75 7.24 -3.07 4.48
C ILE A 75 8.52 -3.89 4.58
N GLU A 76 8.54 -4.86 5.50
CA GLU A 76 9.73 -5.69 5.79
C GLU A 76 10.14 -6.54 4.57
N GLU A 77 9.18 -6.88 3.71
CA GLU A 77 9.36 -7.72 2.53
C GLU A 77 9.19 -6.89 1.24
N PRO A 78 10.25 -6.70 0.41
CA PRO A 78 10.15 -5.91 -0.82
C PRO A 78 9.11 -6.45 -1.81
N GLU A 79 8.73 -7.72 -1.69
CA GLU A 79 7.70 -8.38 -2.50
C GLU A 79 6.29 -7.83 -2.24
N GLN A 80 6.04 -7.24 -1.07
CA GLN A 80 4.75 -6.61 -0.73
C GLN A 80 4.64 -5.15 -1.24
N ARG A 81 5.73 -4.59 -1.79
CA ARG A 81 5.71 -3.29 -2.49
C ARG A 81 5.22 -3.40 -3.91
N GLU A 82 5.43 -4.53 -4.58
CA GLU A 82 4.93 -4.72 -5.93
C GLU A 82 3.43 -5.01 -5.86
N ALA A 83 2.64 -4.13 -6.47
CA ALA A 83 1.25 -4.47 -6.78
C ALA A 83 1.28 -5.79 -7.59
N PRO A 84 0.51 -6.82 -7.21
CA PRO A 84 0.50 -8.08 -7.92
C PRO A 84 0.26 -7.81 -9.41
N ARG A 85 1.26 -8.08 -10.25
CA ARG A 85 1.18 -7.80 -11.70
C ARG A 85 0.26 -8.83 -12.32
N VAL A 86 -0.97 -8.40 -12.58
CA VAL A 86 -1.97 -9.25 -13.19
C VAL A 86 -1.77 -9.21 -14.71
N SER A 87 -1.19 -10.28 -15.25
CA SER A 87 -1.10 -10.48 -16.70
C SER A 87 -1.75 -11.80 -17.05
N PHE A 88 -2.78 -11.75 -17.88
CA PHE A 88 -3.37 -12.93 -18.47
C PHE A 88 -2.93 -12.99 -19.94
N SER A 89 -1.78 -13.62 -20.21
CA SER A 89 -1.32 -13.98 -21.56
C SER A 89 -1.84 -15.32 -22.01
#